data_AF-A0A3N4MGR8-F1
#
_entry.id   AF-A0A3N4MGR8-F1
#
_cell.length_a   1.000
_cell.length_b   1.000
_cell.length_c   1.000
_cell.angle_alpha   90.00
_cell.angle_beta   90.00
_cell.angle_gamma   90.00
#
_symmetry.space_group_name_H-M   'P 1'
#
loop_
_entity.id
_entity.type
_entity.pdbx_description
1 polymer ?
#
loop_
_entity_poly.entity_id
_entity_poly.type
_entity_poly.pdbx_seq_one_letter_code
_entity_poly.pdbx_strand_id
1 'polypeptide(L)'
;MDHMFILTYIKNQRQMTIRYWMRRGSQPGQWICENHLQNLKCTFQQNSFNASQNFESILGAWLTSDAQELAKGAREMGDWLREFHQGKL
;
A
#
# COMPACT_ATOMS: atom_id res chain seq x y z
N MET A 1 -4.63 6.13 -18.44
CA MET A 1 -4.34 4.76 -17.93
C MET A 1 -3.12 4.90 -17.04
N ASP A 2 -3.32 5.05 -15.72
CA ASP A 2 -2.23 5.28 -14.77
C ASP A 2 -2.09 4.07 -13.84
N HIS A 3 -1.44 3.02 -14.33
CA HIS A 3 -0.99 1.92 -13.50
C HIS A 3 0.53 2.00 -13.37
N MET A 4 1.00 2.55 -12.25
CA MET A 4 2.41 2.51 -11.91
C MET A 4 2.65 1.25 -11.07
N PHE A 5 3.20 0.23 -11.70
CA PHE A 5 3.59 -1.01 -11.04
C PHE A 5 4.98 -0.82 -10.44
N ILE A 6 5.11 -0.91 -9.11
CA ILE A 6 6.43 -0.90 -8.46
C ILE A 6 6.68 -2.29 -7.90
N LEU A 7 7.53 -3.03 -8.61
CA LEU A 7 8.01 -4.36 -8.23
C LEU A 7 8.94 -4.24 -7.03
N THR A 8 8.62 -4.94 -5.94
CA THR A 8 9.52 -5.00 -4.77
C THR A 8 10.06 -6.41 -4.63
N TYR A 9 11.38 -6.49 -4.60
CA TYR A 9 12.20 -7.70 -4.65
C TYR A 9 12.15 -8.49 -3.35
N ILE A 10 12.01 -9.83 -3.43
CA ILE A 10 12.30 -10.74 -2.31
C ILE A 10 13.47 -11.64 -2.73
N LYS A 11 14.55 -11.57 -1.95
CA LYS A 11 15.84 -12.22 -2.20
C LYS A 11 15.81 -13.70 -1.79
N ASN A 12 15.17 -14.55 -2.59
CA ASN A 12 15.55 -15.96 -2.77
C ASN A 12 14.66 -16.64 -3.83
N GLN A 13 15.23 -16.81 -5.03
CA GLN A 13 14.82 -17.75 -6.08
C GLN A 13 13.39 -17.62 -6.66
N ARG A 14 13.34 -16.96 -7.84
CA ARG A 14 12.48 -17.28 -9.01
C ARG A 14 10.99 -16.87 -9.10
N GLN A 15 10.44 -16.01 -8.25
CA GLN A 15 9.18 -15.32 -8.60
C GLN A 15 9.19 -13.83 -8.22
N MET A 16 8.89 -12.98 -9.20
CA MET A 16 8.60 -11.57 -8.98
C MET A 16 7.15 -11.43 -8.55
N THR A 17 6.89 -11.41 -7.24
CA THR A 17 5.54 -11.15 -6.73
C THR A 17 5.35 -9.64 -6.58
N ILE A 18 4.44 -9.06 -7.35
CA ILE A 18 4.07 -7.65 -7.21
C ILE A 18 3.36 -7.51 -5.86
N ARG A 19 4.07 -6.99 -4.85
CA ARG A 19 3.54 -6.84 -3.49
C ARG A 19 2.64 -5.62 -3.33
N TYR A 20 2.97 -4.51 -3.98
CA TYR A 20 2.26 -3.24 -3.83
C TYR A 20 1.81 -2.69 -5.18
N TRP A 21 0.54 -2.31 -5.24
CA TRP A 21 -0.10 -1.73 -6.42
C TRP A 21 -0.48 -0.30 -6.10
N MET A 22 -0.02 0.66 -6.89
CA MET A 22 -0.42 2.06 -6.74
C MET A 22 -1.25 2.54 -7.92
N ARG A 23 -2.28 3.31 -7.59
CA ARG A 23 -3.14 3.99 -8.57
C ARG A 23 -3.62 5.32 -8.01
N ARG A 24 -4.01 6.23 -8.92
CA ARG A 24 -4.72 7.44 -8.51
C ARG A 24 -6.12 7.08 -8.00
N GLY A 25 -6.53 7.78 -6.95
CA GLY A 25 -7.89 7.71 -6.42
C GLY A 25 -8.89 8.46 -7.30
N SER A 26 -10.14 8.49 -6.86
CA SER A 26 -11.20 9.24 -7.53
C SER A 26 -11.11 10.74 -7.28
N GLN A 27 -10.43 11.16 -6.21
CA GLN A 27 -10.23 12.56 -5.87
C GLN A 27 -8.87 13.09 -6.38
N PRO A 28 -8.78 14.37 -6.78
CA PRO A 28 -7.51 15.00 -7.13
C PRO A 28 -6.51 14.89 -5.97
N GLY A 29 -5.27 14.49 -6.26
CA GLY A 29 -4.22 14.30 -5.25
C GLY A 29 -4.36 13.02 -4.42
N GLN A 30 -5.42 12.24 -4.57
CA GLN A 30 -5.61 11.00 -3.85
C GLN A 30 -4.81 9.86 -4.50
N TRP A 31 -4.18 9.06 -3.65
CA TRP A 31 -3.45 7.86 -4.01
C TRP A 31 -4.01 6.67 -3.25
N ILE A 32 -4.05 5.53 -3.95
CA ILE A 32 -4.46 4.25 -3.39
C ILE A 32 -3.30 3.29 -3.56
N CYS A 33 -2.86 2.69 -2.46
CA CYS A 33 -1.85 1.64 -2.40
C CYS A 33 -2.51 0.34 -1.92
N GLU A 34 -2.46 -0.71 -2.73
CA GLU A 34 -3.05 -2.01 -2.44
C GLU A 34 -1.94 -3.05 -2.27
N ASN A 35 -1.97 -3.78 -1.16
CA ASN A 35 -1.17 -4.95 -0.88
C ASN A 35 -2.07 -6.17 -0.92
N HIS A 36 -2.02 -6.87 -2.06
CA HIS A 36 -2.85 -8.04 -2.33
C HIS A 36 -2.39 -9.29 -1.55
N LEU A 37 -1.16 -9.32 -1.03
CA LEU A 37 -0.70 -10.43 -0.18
C LEU A 37 -1.38 -10.40 1.19
N GLN A 38 -1.57 -9.20 1.75
CA GLN A 38 -2.17 -9.01 3.07
C GLN A 38 -3.62 -8.48 2.99
N ASN A 39 -4.18 -8.40 1.78
CA ASN A 39 -5.51 -7.85 1.51
C ASN A 39 -5.72 -6.47 2.14
N LEU A 40 -4.68 -5.64 2.13
CA LEU A 40 -4.64 -4.33 2.77
C LEU A 40 -4.66 -3.24 1.69
N LYS A 41 -5.51 -2.23 1.86
CA LYS A 41 -5.60 -1.06 1.01
C LYS A 41 -5.35 0.18 1.86
N CYS A 42 -4.39 1.00 1.47
CA CYS A 42 -4.15 2.32 2.04
C CYS A 42 -4.56 3.40 1.05
N THR A 43 -5.42 4.31 1.47
CA THR A 43 -5.78 5.51 0.71
C THR A 43 -5.18 6.72 1.41
N PHE A 44 -4.57 7.64 0.67
CA PHE A 44 -3.96 8.84 1.24
C PHE A 44 -3.94 9.99 0.23
N GLN A 45 -3.77 11.22 0.72
CA GLN A 45 -3.59 12.42 -0.09
C GLN A 45 -2.10 12.71 -0.31
N GLN A 46 -1.78 13.19 -1.50
CA GLN A 46 -0.46 13.69 -1.87
C GLN A 46 0.00 14.76 -0.88
N ASN A 47 1.28 14.72 -0.48
CA ASN A 47 1.89 15.62 0.51
C ASN A 47 1.18 15.65 1.89
N SER A 48 0.32 14.66 2.20
CA SER A 48 -0.41 14.62 3.47
C SER A 48 -0.58 13.20 3.98
N PHE A 49 0.41 12.33 3.73
CA PHE A 49 0.29 10.90 4.02
C PHE A 49 -0.06 10.62 5.49
N ASN A 50 0.69 11.19 6.44
CA ASN A 50 0.50 10.90 7.86
C ASN A 50 -0.87 11.33 8.40
N ALA A 51 -1.45 12.40 7.86
CA ALA A 51 -2.71 12.97 8.31
C ALA A 51 -3.93 12.38 7.58
N SER A 52 -3.75 11.85 6.37
CA SER A 52 -4.85 11.39 5.51
C SER A 52 -4.85 9.89 5.21
N GLN A 53 -3.86 9.14 5.72
CA GLN A 53 -3.81 7.68 5.55
C GLN A 53 -5.04 7.02 6.15
N ASN A 54 -5.71 6.20 5.34
CA ASN A 54 -6.81 5.35 5.75
C ASN A 54 -6.51 3.92 5.30
N PHE A 55 -6.53 2.96 6.23
CA PHE A 55 -6.26 1.55 5.96
C PHE A 55 -7.55 0.73 6.03
N GLU A 56 -7.81 -0.03 4.98
CA GLU A 56 -9.03 -0.84 4.82
C GLU A 56 -8.69 -2.21 4.25
N SER A 57 -9.54 -3.22 4.48
CA SER A 57 -9.42 -4.51 3.80
C SER A 57 -9.91 -4.43 2.36
N ILE A 58 -9.21 -5.10 1.44
CA ILE A 58 -9.63 -5.24 0.04
C ILE A 58 -10.86 -6.16 -0.09
N LEU A 59 -10.95 -7.22 0.73
CA LEU A 59 -12.02 -8.23 0.65
C LEU A 59 -13.21 -7.93 1.57
N GLY A 60 -13.26 -6.76 2.21
CA GLY A 60 -14.33 -6.37 3.14
C GLY A 60 -14.25 -7.04 4.52
N ALA A 61 -13.52 -8.14 4.65
CA ALA A 61 -13.13 -8.74 5.92
C ALA A 61 -11.59 -8.79 6.02
N TRP A 62 -11.04 -8.49 7.19
CA TRP A 62 -9.62 -8.71 7.42
C TRP A 62 -9.37 -10.23 7.42
N LEU A 63 -8.53 -10.70 6.48
CA LEU A 63 -8.15 -12.13 6.42
C LEU A 63 -7.38 -12.56 7.67
N THR A 64 -6.80 -11.60 8.39
CA THR A 64 -6.19 -11.79 9.70
C THR A 64 -7.06 -11.11 10.76
N SER A 65 -7.59 -11.90 11.70
CA SER A 65 -8.29 -11.41 12.89
C SER A 65 -7.37 -10.73 13.91
N ASP A 66 -6.06 -10.70 13.65
CA ASP A 66 -5.05 -10.12 14.55
C ASP A 66 -4.69 -8.68 14.15
N ALA A 67 -5.06 -7.74 15.01
CA ALA A 67 -4.71 -6.33 14.86
C ALA A 67 -3.18 -6.10 14.76
N GLN A 68 -2.35 -6.99 15.29
CA GLN A 68 -0.90 -6.89 15.20
C GLN A 68 -0.39 -7.11 13.78
N GLU A 69 -0.93 -8.09 13.06
CA GLU A 69 -0.57 -8.36 11.67
C GLU A 69 -0.99 -7.22 10.75
N LEU A 70 -2.13 -6.57 11.05
CA LEU A 70 -2.55 -5.35 10.35
C LEU A 70 -1.61 -4.18 10.61
N ALA A 71 -1.24 -3.94 11.87
CA ALA A 71 -0.30 -2.88 12.22
C ALA A 71 1.07 -3.10 11.57
N LYS A 72 1.53 -4.34 11.51
CA LYS A 72 2.77 -4.72 10.82
C LYS A 72 2.66 -4.48 9.31
N GLY A 73 1.59 -4.93 8.68
CA GLY A 73 1.34 -4.68 7.24
C GLY A 73 1.24 -3.21 6.90
N ALA A 74 0.56 -2.41 7.74
CA ALA A 74 0.46 -0.96 7.57
C ALA A 74 1.82 -0.27 7.72
N ARG A 75 2.65 -0.69 8.69
CA ARG A 75 4.01 -0.18 8.87
C ARG A 75 4.90 -0.51 7.68
N GLU A 76 4.94 -1.77 7.25
CA GLU A 76 5.74 -2.20 6.09
C GLU A 76 5.31 -1.47 4.81
N MET A 77 4.00 -1.23 4.64
CA MET A 77 3.48 -0.44 3.53
C MET A 77 3.87 1.05 3.64
N GLY A 78 3.81 1.64 4.83
CA GLY A 78 4.22 3.02 5.08
C GLY A 78 5.72 3.24 4.80
N ASP A 79 6.57 2.32 5.27
CA ASP A 79 8.02 2.36 5.02
C ASP A 79 8.32 2.22 3.52
N TRP A 80 7.65 1.28 2.84
CA TRP A 80 7.77 1.12 1.39
C TRP A 80 7.33 2.37 0.62
N LEU A 81 6.19 2.96 1.02
CA LEU A 81 5.70 4.18 0.39
C LEU A 81 6.67 5.35 0.58
N ARG A 82 7.35 5.43 1.72
CA ARG A 82 8.40 6.43 1.98
C ARG A 82 9.60 6.24 1.05
N GLU A 83 9.99 5.01 0.78
CA GLU A 83 11.15 4.68 -0.05
C GLU A 83 10.88 4.90 -1.56
N PHE A 84 9.68 4.54 -2.04
CA PHE A 84 9.39 4.49 -3.49
C PHE A 84 8.41 5.55 -3.99
N HIS A 85 7.67 6.23 -3.11
CA HIS A 85 6.77 7.32 -3.48
C HIS A 85 7.32 8.64 -2.95
N GLN A 86 8.29 9.23 -3.66
CA GLN A 86 9.01 10.44 -3.26
C GLN A 86 8.11 11.69 -3.06
N GLY A 87 6.84 11.66 -3.49
CA GLY A 87 5.88 12.75 -3.29
C GLY A 87 5.21 12.76 -1.91
N LYS A 88 5.90 12.36 -0.83
CA LYS A 88 5.29 12.03 0.47
C LYS A 88 5.67 12.88 1.69
N LEU A 89 6.32 14.01 1.51
CA LEU A 89 6.32 15.08 2.51
C LEU A 89 5.73 16.34 1.89
#